data_AF-A0A3B8UDA1-F1
#
_entry.id   AF-A0A3B8UDA1-F1
#
_cell.length_a   1.000
_cell.length_b   1.000
_cell.length_c   1.000
_cell.angle_alpha   90.00
_cell.angle_beta   90.00
_cell.angle_gamma   90.00
#
_symmetry.space_group_name_H-M   'P 1'
#
loop_
_entity.id
_entity.type
_entity.pdbx_description
1 polymer ?
#
loop_
_entity_poly.entity_id
_entity_poly.type
_entity_poly.pdbx_seq_one_letter_code
_entity_poly.pdbx_strand_id
1 'polypeptide(L)'
;MSDQNPAAPIAGRDGAVLAWILYILSIPSANVLVLVGLVLAYVNRGSATGLAAQHVEAQIKLFWSVFWVSAILWVLVAISAVASAFLIGIPFLLLFGLLLLLVSIWFTVKSVLGLLALLNDRPA
;
A
#
# COMPACT_ATOMS: atom_id res chain seq x y z
N MET A 1 -36.89 17.81 -17.68
CA MET A 1 -35.78 16.92 -18.11
C MET A 1 -34.54 17.79 -18.18
N SER A 2 -33.75 17.82 -17.10
CA SER A 2 -32.59 18.70 -16.97
C SER A 2 -31.38 17.87 -16.57
N ASP A 3 -30.50 17.68 -17.55
CA ASP A 3 -29.03 17.56 -17.44
C ASP A 3 -28.48 16.69 -16.30
N GLN A 4 -28.54 15.37 -16.48
CA GLN A 4 -27.50 14.52 -15.91
C GLN A 4 -26.20 14.78 -16.67
N ASN A 5 -25.36 15.68 -16.16
CA ASN A 5 -23.98 15.84 -16.60
C ASN A 5 -23.23 14.50 -16.37
N PRO A 6 -22.85 13.72 -17.40
CA PRO A 6 -22.32 12.36 -17.22
C PRO A 6 -20.88 12.32 -16.70
N ALA A 7 -20.25 13.48 -16.41
CA ALA A 7 -18.84 13.55 -16.08
C ALA A 7 -18.52 14.72 -15.13
N ALA A 8 -19.23 14.84 -14.00
CA ALA A 8 -18.64 15.57 -12.89
C ALA A 8 -17.33 14.85 -12.50
N PRO A 9 -16.16 15.51 -12.53
CA PRO A 9 -14.93 14.89 -12.06
C PRO A 9 -15.18 14.35 -10.65
N ILE A 10 -15.02 13.04 -10.44
CA ILE A 10 -15.16 12.45 -9.12
C ILE A 10 -14.07 13.09 -8.26
N ALA A 11 -14.44 14.03 -7.39
CA ALA A 11 -13.51 14.77 -6.59
C ALA A 11 -12.59 13.78 -5.83
N GLY A 12 -11.27 13.93 -6.01
CA GLY A 12 -10.27 13.05 -5.39
C GLY A 12 -9.86 11.79 -6.18
N ARG A 13 -10.43 11.53 -7.37
CA ARG A 13 -10.05 10.38 -8.22
C ARG A 13 -8.59 10.42 -8.65
N ASP A 14 -8.13 11.56 -9.14
CA ASP A 14 -6.75 11.72 -9.62
C ASP A 14 -5.75 11.50 -8.48
N GLY A 15 -6.08 11.98 -7.28
CA GLY A 15 -5.30 11.76 -6.06
C GLY A 15 -5.24 10.29 -5.64
N ALA A 16 -6.36 9.56 -5.76
CA ALA A 16 -6.40 8.12 -5.49
C ALA A 16 -5.60 7.32 -6.54
N VAL A 17 -5.65 7.69 -7.82
CA VAL A 17 -4.82 7.08 -8.88
C VAL A 17 -3.33 7.30 -8.59
N LEU A 18 -2.94 8.53 -8.25
CA LEU A 18 -1.55 8.86 -7.94
C LEU A 18 -1.03 8.07 -6.73
N ALA A 19 -1.84 7.94 -5.68
CA ALA A 19 -1.49 7.15 -4.50
C ALA A 19 -1.28 5.67 -4.83
N TRP A 20 -2.11 5.08 -5.68
CA TRP A 20 -1.90 3.70 -6.15
C TRP A 20 -0.61 3.53 -6.94
N ILE A 21 -0.30 4.46 -7.85
CA ILE A 21 0.95 4.45 -8.62
C ILE A 21 2.17 4.56 -7.71
N LEU A 22 2.13 5.45 -6.70
CA LEU A 22 3.21 5.64 -5.74
C LEU A 22 3.42 4.39 -4.86
N TYR A 23 2.36 3.68 -4.50
CA TYR A 23 2.47 2.40 -3.79
C TYR A 23 3.16 1.33 -4.66
N ILE A 24 2.83 1.24 -5.95
CA ILE A 24 3.49 0.30 -6.87
C ILE A 24 4.98 0.62 -7.03
N LEU A 25 5.33 1.91 -7.12
CA LEU A 25 6.71 2.37 -7.21
C LEU A 25 7.49 2.32 -5.88
N SER A 26 6.87 1.89 -4.78
CA SER A 26 7.52 1.83 -3.46
C SER A 26 8.62 0.77 -3.36
N ILE A 27 8.50 -0.37 -4.05
CA ILE A 27 9.53 -1.43 -4.07
C ILE A 27 10.89 -0.93 -4.60
N PRO A 28 10.97 -0.34 -5.81
CA PRO A 28 12.26 0.13 -6.34
C PRO A 28 12.83 1.34 -5.56
N SER A 29 12.03 2.00 -4.73
CA SER A 29 12.44 3.19 -3.95
C SER A 29 12.71 2.90 -2.47
N ALA A 30 12.95 1.64 -2.10
CA ALA A 30 13.17 1.24 -0.70
C ALA A 30 12.06 1.71 0.27
N ASN A 31 10.80 1.61 -0.17
CA ASN A 31 9.58 2.01 0.55
C ASN A 31 9.41 3.53 0.79
N VAL A 32 10.27 4.40 0.25
CA VAL A 32 10.16 5.86 0.47
C VAL A 32 8.90 6.43 -0.18
N LEU A 33 8.58 6.01 -1.41
CA LEU A 33 7.41 6.51 -2.14
C LEU A 33 6.08 6.08 -1.50
N VAL A 34 6.09 5.04 -0.67
CA VAL A 34 4.90 4.59 0.06
C VAL A 34 4.41 5.65 1.04
N LEU A 35 5.33 6.40 1.68
CA LEU A 35 4.96 7.47 2.61
C LEU A 35 4.32 8.64 1.88
N VAL A 36 4.83 8.99 0.69
CA VAL A 36 4.24 10.04 -0.16
C VAL A 36 2.84 9.63 -0.61
N GLY A 37 2.66 8.38 -1.06
CA GLY A 37 1.35 7.84 -1.42
C GLY A 37 0.35 7.88 -0.24
N LEU A 38 0.81 7.58 0.97
CA LEU A 38 -0.01 7.64 2.18
C LEU A 38 -0.43 9.07 2.52
N VAL A 39 0.49 10.03 2.44
CA VAL A 39 0.19 11.46 2.66
C VAL A 39 -0.88 11.92 1.66
N LEU A 40 -0.73 11.58 0.38
CA LEU A 40 -1.74 11.87 -0.65
C LEU A 40 -3.09 11.24 -0.33
N ALA A 41 -3.12 10.00 0.16
CA ALA A 41 -4.36 9.36 0.57
C ALA A 41 -5.03 10.13 1.72
N TYR A 42 -4.28 10.55 2.75
CA TYR A 42 -4.84 11.34 3.86
C TYR A 42 -5.32 12.73 3.43
N VAL A 43 -4.57 13.43 2.56
CA VAL A 43 -4.97 14.73 2.01
C VAL A 43 -6.28 14.60 1.22
N ASN A 44 -6.40 13.56 0.39
CA ASN A 44 -7.60 13.35 -0.41
C ASN A 44 -8.78 12.77 0.38
N ARG A 45 -8.54 12.17 1.55
CA ARG A 45 -9.59 11.55 2.39
C ARG A 45 -10.74 12.49 2.74
N GLY A 46 -10.44 13.77 2.98
CA GLY A 46 -11.47 14.77 3.34
C GLY A 46 -12.29 15.29 2.15
N SER A 47 -11.77 15.15 0.93
CA SER A 47 -12.40 15.70 -0.29
C SER A 47 -12.97 14.62 -1.21
N ALA A 48 -12.57 13.35 -1.02
CA ALA A 48 -13.02 12.23 -1.82
C ALA A 48 -14.48 11.87 -1.50
N THR A 49 -15.27 11.61 -2.54
CA THR A 49 -16.67 11.17 -2.41
C THR A 49 -16.94 9.93 -3.26
N GLY A 50 -17.97 9.16 -2.88
CA GLY A 50 -18.39 7.97 -3.61
C GLY A 50 -17.28 6.92 -3.75
N LEU A 51 -16.95 6.55 -4.98
CA LEU A 51 -16.01 5.48 -5.30
C LEU A 51 -14.56 5.85 -4.94
N ALA A 52 -14.15 7.11 -5.12
CA ALA A 52 -12.81 7.56 -4.77
C ALA A 52 -12.53 7.46 -3.26
N ALA A 53 -13.55 7.73 -2.42
CA ALA A 53 -13.42 7.62 -0.96
C ALA A 53 -13.15 6.17 -0.50
N GLN A 54 -13.76 5.19 -1.18
CA GLN A 54 -13.54 3.76 -0.88
C GLN A 54 -12.11 3.35 -1.19
N HIS A 55 -11.56 3.81 -2.32
CA HIS A 55 -10.16 3.56 -2.70
C HIS A 55 -9.17 4.22 -1.76
N VAL A 56 -9.41 5.48 -1.36
CA VAL A 56 -8.57 6.18 -0.38
C VAL A 56 -8.55 5.44 0.96
N GLU A 57 -9.70 5.00 1.46
CA GLU A 57 -9.78 4.24 2.71
C GLU A 57 -9.10 2.87 2.58
N ALA A 58 -9.24 2.19 1.43
CA ALA A 58 -8.56 0.94 1.14
C ALA A 58 -7.03 1.10 1.10
N GLN A 59 -6.52 2.17 0.49
CA GLN A 59 -5.09 2.50 0.46
C GLN A 59 -4.52 2.73 1.86
N ILE A 60 -5.23 3.47 2.70
CA ILE A 60 -4.82 3.73 4.09
C ILE A 60 -4.79 2.41 4.87
N LYS A 61 -5.85 1.60 4.79
CA LYS A 61 -5.91 0.30 5.48
C LYS A 61 -4.82 -0.67 5.01
N LEU A 62 -4.57 -0.73 3.70
CA LEU A 62 -3.53 -1.56 3.11
C LEU A 62 -2.15 -1.18 3.66
N PHE A 63 -1.84 0.12 3.68
CA PHE A 63 -0.58 0.60 4.22
C PHE A 63 -0.41 0.21 5.69
N TRP A 64 -1.41 0.48 6.54
CA TRP A 64 -1.30 0.15 7.96
C TRP A 64 -1.17 -1.35 8.21
N SER A 65 -1.88 -2.18 7.44
CA SER A 65 -1.73 -3.64 7.51
C SER A 65 -0.31 -4.08 7.19
N VAL A 66 0.27 -3.57 6.10
CA VAL A 66 1.64 -3.92 5.69
C VAL A 66 2.68 -3.32 6.63
N PHE A 67 2.45 -2.12 7.15
CA PHE A 67 3.32 -1.47 8.12
C PHE A 67 3.47 -2.30 9.40
N TRP A 68 2.35 -2.74 9.99
CA TRP A 68 2.38 -3.55 11.21
C TRP A 68 3.03 -4.92 10.98
N VAL A 69 2.68 -5.62 9.90
CA VAL A 69 3.29 -6.92 9.57
C VAL A 69 4.79 -6.77 9.32
N SER A 70 5.20 -5.75 8.56
CA SER A 70 6.61 -5.50 8.28
C SER A 70 7.38 -5.10 9.53
N ALA A 71 6.79 -4.28 10.42
CA ALA A 71 7.42 -3.90 11.68
C ALA A 71 7.69 -5.12 12.57
N ILE A 72 6.73 -6.04 12.70
CA ILE A 72 6.91 -7.29 13.45
C ILE A 72 8.00 -8.16 12.82
N LEU A 73 7.98 -8.32 11.49
CA LEU A 73 9.00 -9.08 10.78
C LEU A 73 10.40 -8.47 10.94
N TRP A 74 10.53 -7.15 10.89
CA TRP A 74 11.82 -6.47 11.12
C TRP A 74 12.34 -6.69 12.54
N VAL A 75 11.47 -6.69 13.55
CA VAL A 75 11.86 -7.05 14.93
C VAL A 75 12.35 -8.50 15.00
N LEU A 76 11.65 -9.44 14.35
CA LEU A 76 12.07 -10.84 14.28
C LEU A 76 13.39 -11.04 13.54
N VAL A 77 13.62 -10.29 12.45
CA VAL A 77 14.89 -10.24 11.73
C VAL A 77 15.99 -9.72 12.65
N ALA A 78 15.76 -8.64 13.42
CA ALA A 78 16.75 -8.10 14.34
C ALA A 78 17.12 -9.10 15.45
N ILE A 79 16.13 -9.77 16.05
CA ILE A 79 16.35 -10.83 17.05
C ILE A 79 17.16 -11.98 16.43
N SER A 80 16.77 -12.40 15.22
CA SER A 80 17.47 -13.47 14.50
C SER A 80 18.89 -13.07 14.09
N ALA A 81 19.14 -11.79 13.81
CA ALA A 81 20.46 -11.26 13.51
C ALA A 81 21.39 -11.38 14.72
N VAL A 82 20.90 -11.05 15.91
CA VAL A 82 21.66 -11.25 17.15
C VAL A 82 21.92 -12.74 17.41
N ALA A 83 20.90 -13.59 17.22
CA ALA A 83 21.05 -15.04 17.35
C ALA A 83 21.97 -15.66 16.29
N SER A 84 22.18 -14.98 15.16
CA SER A 84 23.08 -15.46 14.10
C SER A 84 24.55 -15.42 14.51
N ALA A 85 24.91 -14.63 15.54
CA ALA A 85 26.23 -14.68 16.18
C ALA A 85 26.56 -16.08 16.73
N PHE A 86 25.54 -16.88 17.05
CA PHE A 86 25.67 -18.26 17.49
C PHE A 86 25.36 -19.28 16.38
N LEU A 87 25.33 -18.86 15.10
CA LEU A 87 24.95 -19.64 13.91
C LEU A 87 23.52 -20.20 13.88
N ILE A 88 22.80 -20.16 15.01
CA ILE A 88 21.41 -20.66 15.14
C ILE A 88 20.41 -19.70 14.47
N GLY A 89 20.73 -18.40 14.38
CA GLY A 89 19.84 -17.39 13.80
C GLY A 89 19.77 -17.36 12.26
N ILE A 90 20.69 -18.02 11.54
CA ILE A 90 20.78 -17.94 10.07
C ILE A 90 19.52 -18.50 9.37
N PRO A 91 18.99 -19.69 9.73
CA PRO A 91 17.75 -20.19 9.13
C PRO A 91 16.55 -19.25 9.35
N PHE A 92 16.47 -18.63 10.53
CA PHE A 92 15.40 -17.69 10.88
C PHE A 92 15.53 -16.36 10.12
N LEU A 93 16.75 -15.86 9.95
CA LEU A 93 17.01 -14.68 9.11
C LEU A 93 16.52 -14.90 7.67
N LEU A 94 16.84 -16.05 7.08
CA LEU A 94 16.38 -16.39 5.73
C LEU A 94 14.85 -16.51 5.67
N LEU A 95 14.24 -17.15 6.67
CA LEU A 95 12.79 -17.31 6.76
C LEU A 95 12.08 -15.96 6.85
N PHE A 96 12.49 -15.09 7.78
CA PHE A 96 11.87 -13.77 7.96
C PHE A 96 12.17 -12.82 6.81
N GLY A 97 13.36 -12.90 6.20
CA GLY A 97 13.69 -12.18 4.98
C GLY A 97 12.80 -12.60 3.80
N LEU A 98 12.54 -13.91 3.64
CA LEU A 98 11.61 -14.41 2.63
C LEU A 98 10.17 -13.95 2.88
N LEU A 99 9.73 -13.94 4.14
CA LEU A 99 8.42 -13.43 4.53
C LEU A 99 8.27 -11.94 4.22
N LEU A 100 9.31 -11.12 4.47
CA LEU A 100 9.32 -9.71 4.08
C LEU A 100 9.15 -9.55 2.56
N LEU A 101 9.86 -10.37 1.77
CA LEU A 101 9.74 -10.36 0.31
C LEU A 101 8.32 -10.74 -0.14
N LEU A 102 7.71 -11.77 0.46
CA LEU A 102 6.33 -12.16 0.17
C LEU A 102 5.33 -11.04 0.52
N VAL A 103 5.53 -10.35 1.63
CA VAL A 103 4.71 -9.19 2.03
C VAL A 103 4.83 -8.06 1.02
N SER A 104 6.05 -7.76 0.53
CA SER A 104 6.26 -6.76 -0.52
C SER A 104 5.56 -7.12 -1.84
N ILE A 105 5.65 -8.38 -2.27
CA ILE A 105 4.95 -8.87 -3.46
C ILE A 105 3.43 -8.74 -3.28
N TRP A 106 2.90 -9.22 -2.15
CA TRP A 106 1.48 -9.13 -1.82
C TRP A 106 0.97 -7.69 -1.83
N PHE A 107 1.71 -6.77 -1.19
CA PHE A 107 1.39 -5.34 -1.19
C PHE A 107 1.30 -4.77 -2.61
N THR A 108 2.25 -5.14 -3.47
CA THR A 108 2.31 -4.67 -4.86
C THR A 108 1.16 -5.22 -5.68
N VAL A 109 0.86 -6.52 -5.55
CA VAL A 109 -0.29 -7.14 -6.23
C VAL A 109 -1.58 -6.46 -5.81
N LYS A 110 -1.80 -6.25 -4.51
CA LYS A 110 -2.98 -5.54 -4.01
C LYS A 110 -3.04 -4.09 -4.51
N SER A 111 -1.89 -3.44 -4.67
CA SER A 111 -1.82 -2.07 -5.19
C SER A 111 -2.15 -1.98 -6.68
N VAL A 112 -1.67 -2.93 -7.48
CA VAL A 112 -2.04 -3.06 -8.90
C VAL A 112 -3.53 -3.37 -9.06
N LEU A 113 -4.06 -4.30 -8.27
CA LEU A 113 -5.48 -4.63 -8.30
C LEU A 113 -6.37 -3.45 -7.91
N GLY A 114 -5.97 -2.68 -6.88
CA GLY A 114 -6.66 -1.46 -6.48
C GLY A 114 -6.65 -0.39 -7.58
N LEU A 115 -5.51 -0.20 -8.24
CA LEU A 115 -5.41 0.70 -9.39
C LEU A 115 -6.33 0.26 -10.54
N LEU A 116 -6.28 -1.02 -10.92
CA LEU A 116 -7.12 -1.57 -11.99
C LEU A 116 -8.60 -1.48 -11.65
N ALA A 117 -9.00 -1.69 -10.39
CA ALA A 117 -10.37 -1.52 -9.95
C ALA A 117 -10.82 -0.05 -10.07
N LEU A 118 -9.97 0.91 -9.66
CA LEU A 118 -10.28 2.34 -9.80
C LEU A 118 -10.39 2.78 -11.26
N LEU A 119 -9.52 2.28 -12.13
CA LEU A 119 -9.54 2.57 -13.57
C LEU A 119 -10.76 1.97 -14.28
N ASN A 120 -11.33 0.90 -13.75
CA ASN A 120 -12.56 0.27 -14.25
C ASN A 120 -13.82 0.77 -13.53
N ASP A 121 -13.73 1.85 -12.74
CA ASP A 121 -14.82 2.40 -11.91
C ASP A 121 -15.52 1.32 -11.04
N ARG A 122 -14.72 0.39 -10.50
CA ARG A 122 -15.14 -0.67 -9.58
C ARG A 122 -14.72 -0.35 -8.13
N PRO A 123 -15.47 -0.84 -7.13
CA PRO A 123 -15.07 -0.74 -5.73
C PRO A 123 -13.73 -1.45 -5.49
N ALA A 124 -12.98 -0.96 -4.49
CA ALA A 124 -11.62 -1.38 -4.13
C ALA A 124 -11.53 -2.77 -3.48
#